data_AF-A0A418KH23-F1
#
_entry.id   AF-A0A418KH23-F1
#
_cell.length_a   1.000
_cell.length_b   1.000
_cell.length_c   1.000
_cell.angle_alpha   90.00
_cell.angle_beta   90.00
_cell.angle_gamma   90.00
#
_symmetry.space_group_name_H-M   'P 1'
#
loop_
_entity.id
_entity.type
_entity.pdbx_description
1 polymer ?
#
loop_
_entity_poly.entity_id
_entity_poly.type
_entity_poly.pdbx_seq_one_letter_code
_entity_poly.pdbx_strand_id
1 'polypeptide(L)'
;MTHADVAVYGGVPGGITAAVAAAREGAAVLDEAGVWVHDVQHDRRKPDAIAISSHFIDSHHVQRLAVSPTEFVNEGRIWRIGRAYQIPYRSLIPKRGQCTNLIVPVAASFTHVAFCTYRLESTWMTAGQAAGVAAVQVARDGTAVQDLDVAELQARLSDQGQIIDFVPGQPERFPGGPGWREF
;
A
#
# COMPACT_ATOMS: atom_id res chain seq x y z
N MET A 1 27.05 -1.13 -1.40
CA MET A 1 26.03 -0.74 -2.39
C MET A 1 25.76 -1.95 -3.26
N THR A 2 24.54 -2.46 -3.26
CA THR A 2 24.07 -3.42 -4.26
C THR A 2 23.91 -2.69 -5.58
N HIS A 3 24.77 -2.99 -6.55
CA HIS A 3 24.64 -2.53 -7.93
C HIS A 3 23.65 -3.46 -8.64
N ALA A 4 22.64 -2.92 -9.29
CA ALA A 4 21.69 -3.69 -10.09
C ALA A 4 21.61 -3.08 -11.49
N ASP A 5 21.79 -3.91 -12.51
CA ASP A 5 21.69 -3.48 -13.91
C ASP A 5 20.22 -3.35 -14.37
N VAL A 6 19.31 -4.07 -13.70
CA VAL A 6 17.87 -4.09 -13.98
C VAL A 6 17.09 -4.15 -12.67
N ALA A 7 16.10 -3.27 -12.51
CA ALA A 7 15.15 -3.31 -11.40
C ALA A 7 13.75 -3.64 -11.95
N VAL A 8 13.14 -4.72 -11.46
CA VAL A 8 11.74 -5.07 -11.76
C VAL A 8 10.90 -4.80 -10.53
N TYR A 9 9.85 -4.00 -10.70
CA TYR A 9 8.98 -3.58 -9.63
C TYR A 9 7.51 -3.80 -10.03
N GLY A 10 6.75 -4.53 -9.21
CA GLY A 10 5.38 -4.91 -9.54
C GLY A 10 4.50 -5.02 -8.30
N GLY A 11 3.36 -4.33 -8.33
CA GLY A 11 2.52 -4.09 -7.13
C GLY A 11 1.32 -4.98 -7.03
N VAL A 12 0.89 -5.43 -8.20
CA VAL A 12 -0.21 -6.37 -8.35
C VAL A 12 0.29 -7.79 -8.07
N PRO A 13 -0.61 -8.79 -7.93
CA PRO A 13 -0.27 -10.21 -7.92
C PRO A 13 0.86 -10.63 -8.88
N GLY A 14 0.88 -10.07 -10.10
CA GLY A 14 1.93 -10.29 -11.09
C GLY A 14 3.33 -9.89 -10.62
N GLY A 15 3.45 -8.86 -9.80
CA GLY A 15 4.69 -8.39 -9.21
C GLY A 15 5.25 -9.31 -8.13
N ILE A 16 4.41 -9.85 -7.25
CA ILE A 16 4.84 -10.88 -6.27
C ILE A 16 5.32 -12.13 -7.01
N THR A 17 4.58 -12.59 -8.03
CA THR A 17 5.01 -13.74 -8.84
C THR A 17 6.31 -13.46 -9.59
N ALA A 18 6.49 -12.24 -10.13
CA ALA A 18 7.72 -11.83 -10.80
C ALA A 18 8.90 -11.75 -9.82
N ALA A 19 8.69 -11.22 -8.62
CA ALA A 19 9.70 -11.15 -7.57
C ALA A 19 10.13 -12.55 -7.10
N VAL A 20 9.17 -13.47 -6.90
CA VAL A 20 9.47 -14.87 -6.55
C VAL A 20 10.22 -15.57 -7.68
N ALA A 21 9.84 -15.35 -8.94
CA ALA A 21 10.56 -15.90 -10.09
C ALA A 21 11.99 -15.35 -10.15
N ALA A 22 12.17 -14.02 -10.02
CA ALA A 22 13.48 -13.38 -10.01
C ALA A 22 14.37 -13.92 -8.87
N ALA A 23 13.81 -14.07 -7.66
CA ALA A 23 14.54 -14.64 -6.53
C ALA A 23 14.99 -16.09 -6.79
N ARG A 24 14.15 -16.91 -7.45
CA ARG A 24 14.50 -18.30 -7.83
C ARG A 24 15.63 -18.37 -8.86
N GLU A 25 15.74 -17.37 -9.72
CA GLU A 25 16.83 -17.24 -10.71
C GLU A 25 18.07 -16.54 -10.13
N GLY A 26 18.10 -16.27 -8.81
CA GLY A 26 19.26 -15.68 -8.13
C GLY A 26 19.37 -14.16 -8.19
N ALA A 27 18.34 -13.46 -8.70
CA ALA A 27 18.30 -12.00 -8.69
C ALA A 27 17.95 -11.44 -7.30
N ALA A 28 18.50 -10.26 -7.00
CA ALA A 28 18.18 -9.54 -5.78
C ALA A 28 16.77 -8.92 -5.85
N VAL A 29 15.96 -9.14 -4.81
CA VAL A 29 14.61 -8.56 -4.66
C VAL A 29 14.63 -7.54 -3.54
N LEU A 30 14.14 -6.33 -3.83
CA LEU A 30 14.00 -5.26 -2.85
C LEU A 30 12.59 -5.27 -2.26
N ASP A 31 12.48 -5.13 -0.94
CA ASP A 31 11.21 -5.12 -0.21
C ASP A 31 11.40 -4.48 1.17
N GLU A 32 10.32 -4.01 1.80
CA GLU A 32 10.29 -3.37 3.12
C GLU A 32 9.25 -4.02 4.03
N ALA A 33 9.06 -3.50 5.25
CA ALA A 33 7.93 -3.85 6.10
C ALA A 33 6.61 -3.58 5.36
N GLY A 34 6.09 -4.63 4.74
CA GLY A 34 4.85 -4.55 3.99
C GLY A 34 3.64 -4.26 4.86
N VAL A 35 2.62 -3.66 4.25
CA VAL A 35 1.30 -3.54 4.87
C VAL A 35 0.60 -4.90 4.76
N TRP A 36 0.25 -5.46 5.92
CA TRP A 36 -0.41 -6.74 6.05
C TRP A 36 -1.93 -6.57 6.08
N VAL A 37 -2.66 -7.64 5.77
CA VAL A 37 -4.12 -7.66 5.94
C VAL A 37 -4.51 -7.29 7.37
N HIS A 38 -3.71 -7.73 8.34
CA HIS A 38 -3.86 -7.37 9.75
C HIS A 38 -3.81 -5.85 10.00
N ASP A 39 -2.94 -5.11 9.30
CA ASP A 39 -2.88 -3.65 9.42
C ASP A 39 -4.14 -2.98 8.89
N VAL A 40 -4.62 -3.45 7.73
CA VAL A 40 -5.84 -2.95 7.11
C VAL A 40 -7.07 -3.20 7.99
N GLN A 41 -7.11 -4.35 8.68
CA GLN A 41 -8.27 -4.76 9.48
C GLN A 41 -8.23 -4.28 10.93
N HIS A 42 -7.04 -4.27 11.55
CA HIS A 42 -6.87 -4.12 13.00
C HIS A 42 -5.89 -3.00 13.35
N ASP A 43 -4.65 -3.07 12.87
CA ASP A 43 -3.60 -2.09 13.20
C ASP A 43 -3.55 -0.94 12.18
N ARG A 44 -4.57 -0.09 12.23
CA ARG A 44 -4.88 0.89 11.17
C ARG A 44 -4.16 2.23 11.32
N ARG A 45 -3.50 2.46 12.46
CA ARG A 45 -2.78 3.70 12.76
C ARG A 45 -1.29 3.48 12.63
N LYS A 46 -0.61 4.34 11.88
CA LYS A 46 0.82 4.21 11.59
C LYS A 46 1.55 5.51 11.96
N PRO A 47 2.62 5.46 12.76
CA PRO A 47 3.32 6.67 13.19
C PRO A 47 3.94 7.44 12.01
N ASP A 48 4.30 6.71 10.95
CA ASP A 48 4.86 7.24 9.71
C ASP A 48 3.83 7.37 8.59
N ALA A 49 2.56 7.61 8.91
CA ALA A 49 1.49 7.76 7.93
C ALA A 49 1.76 8.88 6.93
N ILE A 50 1.53 8.61 5.65
CA ILE A 50 1.65 9.59 4.55
C ILE A 50 0.36 9.76 3.74
N ALA A 51 -0.60 8.86 3.91
CA ALA A 51 -1.89 8.89 3.24
C ALA A 51 -2.90 8.02 4.00
N ILE A 52 -4.18 8.14 3.63
CA ILE A 52 -5.24 7.23 4.07
C ILE A 52 -5.82 6.49 2.86
N SER A 53 -5.99 5.18 2.99
CA SER A 53 -6.90 4.43 2.13
C SER A 53 -8.13 4.01 2.92
N SER A 54 -9.28 4.07 2.27
CA SER A 54 -10.58 3.65 2.84
C SER A 54 -11.26 2.59 1.98
N HIS A 55 -10.61 2.14 0.91
CA HIS A 55 -11.19 1.11 0.07
C HIS A 55 -11.22 -0.22 0.80
N PHE A 56 -12.29 -0.96 0.58
CA PHE A 56 -12.37 -2.31 1.08
C PHE A 56 -11.40 -3.24 0.36
N ILE A 57 -11.15 -4.40 0.96
CA ILE A 57 -10.42 -5.48 0.29
C ILE A 57 -11.30 -5.90 -0.90
N ASP A 58 -10.95 -5.40 -2.09
CA ASP A 58 -11.58 -5.76 -3.37
C ASP A 58 -10.76 -6.87 -4.03
N SER A 59 -10.93 -8.10 -3.54
CA SER A 59 -10.34 -9.29 -4.16
C SER A 59 -11.36 -9.96 -5.05
N HIS A 60 -11.03 -10.05 -6.34
CA HIS A 60 -11.87 -10.71 -7.33
C HIS A 60 -11.80 -12.24 -7.20
N HIS A 61 -12.82 -12.89 -7.76
CA HIS A 61 -12.90 -14.35 -7.80
C HIS A 61 -11.76 -14.92 -8.64
N VAL A 62 -11.15 -15.99 -8.14
CA VAL A 62 -10.15 -16.77 -8.90
C VAL A 62 -10.83 -17.78 -9.82
N GLN A 63 -12.06 -18.17 -9.48
CA GLN A 63 -12.85 -19.12 -10.24
C GLN A 63 -14.35 -18.84 -10.07
N ARG A 64 -15.13 -19.07 -11.14
CA ARG A 64 -16.60 -19.13 -11.09
C ARG A 64 -17.02 -20.58 -11.27
N LEU A 65 -17.79 -21.09 -10.32
CA LEU A 65 -18.28 -22.46 -10.30
C LEU A 65 -19.77 -22.47 -10.61
N ALA A 66 -20.18 -23.16 -11.67
CA ALA A 66 -21.60 -23.45 -11.90
C ALA A 66 -22.05 -24.50 -10.87
N VAL A 67 -23.04 -24.15 -10.04
CA VAL A 67 -23.61 -25.07 -9.05
C VAL A 67 -24.98 -25.61 -9.46
N SER A 68 -25.60 -24.97 -10.47
CA SER A 68 -26.81 -25.43 -11.14
C SER A 68 -26.87 -24.84 -12.57
N PRO A 69 -27.83 -25.22 -13.43
CA PRO A 69 -27.98 -24.65 -14.77
C PRO A 69 -28.19 -23.12 -14.80
N THR A 70 -28.55 -22.50 -13.67
CA THR A 70 -28.87 -21.06 -13.58
C THR A 70 -28.07 -20.30 -12.51
N GLU A 71 -27.22 -20.98 -11.73
CA GLU A 71 -26.52 -20.37 -10.60
C GLU A 71 -25.02 -20.60 -10.63
N PHE A 72 -24.29 -19.56 -10.19
CA PHE A 72 -22.84 -19.58 -10.08
C PHE A 72 -22.40 -19.09 -8.70
N VAL A 73 -21.38 -19.75 -8.16
CA VAL A 73 -20.68 -19.33 -6.94
C VAL A 73 -19.30 -18.80 -7.34
N ASN A 74 -18.84 -17.77 -6.62
CA ASN A 74 -17.56 -17.13 -6.85
C ASN A 74 -16.56 -17.60 -5.80
N GLU A 75 -15.58 -18.41 -6.21
CA GLU A 75 -14.52 -18.89 -5.34
C GLU A 75 -13.42 -17.83 -5.19
N GLY A 76 -12.89 -17.67 -3.97
CA GLY A 76 -11.80 -16.75 -3.67
C GLY A 76 -12.17 -15.27 -3.64
N ARG A 77 -13.45 -14.90 -3.85
CA ARG A 77 -13.90 -13.50 -3.76
C ARG A 77 -13.88 -13.03 -2.31
N ILE A 78 -13.16 -11.93 -2.06
CA ILE A 78 -13.20 -11.22 -0.77
C ILE A 78 -13.74 -9.83 -1.08
N TRP A 79 -15.04 -9.61 -0.89
CA TRP A 79 -15.74 -8.32 -1.00
C TRP A 79 -16.47 -8.05 0.31
N ARG A 80 -15.93 -7.17 1.15
CA ARG A 80 -16.44 -6.89 2.51
C ARG A 80 -16.31 -5.40 2.81
N ILE A 81 -16.84 -4.92 3.93
CA ILE A 81 -16.67 -3.52 4.32
C ILE A 81 -15.21 -3.30 4.75
N GLY A 82 -14.57 -2.29 4.16
CA GLY A 82 -13.24 -1.81 4.53
C GLY A 82 -13.32 -0.80 5.66
N ARG A 83 -12.24 -0.68 6.41
CA ARG A 83 -12.02 0.44 7.32
C ARG A 83 -10.97 1.35 6.72
N ALA A 84 -11.05 2.64 7.05
CA ALA A 84 -9.95 3.53 6.74
C ALA A 84 -8.71 3.11 7.55
N TYR A 85 -7.56 3.12 6.90
CA TYR A 85 -6.25 2.84 7.49
C TYR A 85 -5.20 3.78 6.92
N GLN A 86 -4.17 4.05 7.72
CA GLN A 86 -3.03 4.87 7.32
C GLN A 86 -2.03 4.04 6.50
N ILE A 87 -1.56 4.62 5.40
CA ILE A 87 -0.49 4.08 4.58
C ILE A 87 0.83 4.63 5.13
N PRO A 88 1.75 3.76 5.60
CA PRO A 88 3.02 4.20 6.17
C PRO A 88 4.04 4.54 5.08
N TYR A 89 4.87 5.55 5.28
CA TYR A 89 5.96 5.95 4.39
C TYR A 89 6.88 4.77 4.08
N ARG A 90 7.17 3.93 5.09
CA ARG A 90 8.02 2.75 4.93
C ARG A 90 7.52 1.81 3.81
N SER A 91 6.23 1.78 3.52
CA SER A 91 5.71 0.91 2.43
C SER A 91 6.19 1.33 1.03
N LEU A 92 6.71 2.55 0.85
CA LEU A 92 7.15 3.08 -0.45
C LEU A 92 8.66 2.94 -0.69
N ILE A 93 9.45 2.57 0.31
CA ILE A 93 10.91 2.57 0.24
C ILE A 93 11.46 1.17 0.49
N PRO A 94 12.70 0.85 0.09
CA PRO A 94 13.33 -0.44 0.39
C PRO A 94 14.04 -0.45 1.75
N LYS A 95 14.43 -1.64 2.23
CA LYS A 95 15.21 -1.82 3.46
C LYS A 95 16.53 -1.08 3.43
N ARG A 96 16.94 -0.60 4.61
CA ARG A 96 18.30 -0.08 4.79
C ARG A 96 19.32 -1.10 4.30
N GLY A 97 20.24 -0.65 3.47
CA GLY A 97 21.27 -1.48 2.84
C GLY A 97 20.91 -2.01 1.45
N GLN A 98 19.64 -1.94 1.02
CA GLN A 98 19.21 -2.38 -0.31
C GLN A 98 19.37 -1.29 -1.39
N CYS A 99 18.83 -0.09 -1.14
CA CYS A 99 18.96 1.05 -2.05
C CYS A 99 18.65 2.34 -1.29
N THR A 100 19.41 3.40 -1.49
CA THR A 100 19.32 4.63 -0.66
C THR A 100 18.55 5.76 -1.33
N ASN A 101 18.17 5.64 -2.60
CA ASN A 101 17.59 6.72 -3.41
C ASN A 101 16.35 6.28 -4.20
N LEU A 102 15.65 5.24 -3.74
CA LEU A 102 14.51 4.66 -4.43
C LEU A 102 13.22 4.87 -3.61
N ILE A 103 12.25 5.58 -4.18
CA ILE A 103 10.90 5.74 -3.65
C ILE A 103 9.93 5.24 -4.71
N VAL A 104 8.97 4.43 -4.29
CA VAL A 104 8.17 3.67 -5.23
C VAL A 104 6.71 3.61 -4.79
N PRO A 105 5.83 4.46 -5.37
CA PRO A 105 4.45 4.61 -4.92
C PRO A 105 3.47 3.62 -5.54
N VAL A 106 3.79 2.90 -6.63
CA VAL A 106 2.78 2.08 -7.33
C VAL A 106 2.78 0.63 -6.86
N ALA A 107 3.94 0.01 -6.70
CA ALA A 107 4.11 -1.36 -6.19
C ALA A 107 4.58 -1.38 -4.75
N ALA A 108 3.98 -0.50 -3.95
CA ALA A 108 4.32 -0.36 -2.55
C ALA A 108 4.28 -1.74 -1.88
N SER A 109 5.10 -1.92 -0.84
CA SER A 109 5.18 -3.17 -0.11
C SER A 109 3.87 -3.43 0.64
N PHE A 110 3.07 -4.36 0.10
CA PHE A 110 1.80 -4.81 0.65
C PHE A 110 1.68 -6.32 0.41
N THR A 111 1.04 -7.03 1.33
CA THR A 111 0.60 -8.40 1.05
C THR A 111 -0.44 -8.41 -0.07
N HIS A 112 -0.55 -9.52 -0.82
CA HIS A 112 -1.47 -9.64 -1.96
C HIS A 112 -2.90 -9.13 -1.64
N VAL A 113 -3.45 -9.56 -0.49
CA VAL A 113 -4.81 -9.20 -0.08
C VAL A 113 -4.90 -7.75 0.42
N ALA A 114 -3.85 -7.22 1.08
CA ALA A 114 -3.83 -5.81 1.47
C ALA A 114 -3.67 -4.88 0.26
N PHE A 115 -2.94 -5.27 -0.79
CA PHE A 115 -2.79 -4.44 -1.99
C PHE A 115 -4.13 -4.21 -2.71
N CYS A 116 -5.13 -5.09 -2.51
CA CYS A 116 -6.50 -4.87 -2.97
C CYS A 116 -7.13 -3.58 -2.42
N THR A 117 -6.65 -3.03 -1.30
CA THR A 117 -7.11 -1.73 -0.77
C THR A 117 -6.26 -0.55 -1.25
N TYR A 118 -5.13 -0.82 -1.87
CA TYR A 118 -4.15 0.18 -2.28
C TYR A 118 -4.27 0.60 -3.74
N ARG A 119 -4.61 -0.35 -4.62
CA ARG A 119 -4.61 -0.22 -6.10
C ARG A 119 -5.72 0.66 -6.71
N LEU A 120 -6.16 1.69 -6.00
CA LEU A 120 -7.08 2.69 -6.53
C LEU A 120 -6.32 3.92 -7.00
N GLU A 121 -6.81 4.57 -8.05
CA GLU A 121 -6.24 5.80 -8.59
C GLU A 121 -6.15 6.88 -7.50
N SER A 122 -7.18 7.06 -6.68
CA SER A 122 -7.16 8.05 -5.59
C SER A 122 -6.07 7.77 -4.56
N THR A 123 -5.91 6.50 -4.16
CA THR A 123 -4.85 6.10 -3.23
C THR A 123 -3.47 6.29 -3.86
N TRP A 124 -3.26 5.87 -5.12
CA TRP A 124 -2.01 6.09 -5.83
C TRP A 124 -1.68 7.56 -6.05
N MET A 125 -2.68 8.43 -6.26
CA MET A 125 -2.47 9.87 -6.33
C MET A 125 -1.91 10.42 -5.02
N THR A 126 -2.50 10.05 -3.87
CA THR A 126 -2.02 10.50 -2.55
C THR A 126 -0.63 9.94 -2.21
N ALA A 127 -0.36 8.68 -2.56
CA ALA A 127 0.97 8.08 -2.40
C ALA A 127 2.00 8.71 -3.35
N GLY A 128 1.60 9.05 -4.58
CA GLY A 128 2.43 9.74 -5.55
C GLY A 128 2.80 11.16 -5.12
N GLN A 129 1.84 11.90 -4.56
CA GLN A 129 2.10 13.20 -3.94
C GLN A 129 3.09 13.05 -2.77
N ALA A 130 2.85 12.12 -1.86
CA ALA A 130 3.78 11.84 -0.75
C ALA A 130 5.19 11.49 -1.23
N ALA A 131 5.30 10.62 -2.24
CA ALA A 131 6.58 10.23 -2.83
C ALA A 131 7.31 11.43 -3.46
N GLY A 132 6.60 12.32 -4.15
CA GLY A 132 7.18 13.53 -4.73
C GLY A 132 7.71 14.51 -3.68
N VAL A 133 6.93 14.77 -2.62
CA VAL A 133 7.35 15.64 -1.52
C VAL A 133 8.57 15.03 -0.79
N ALA A 134 8.54 13.72 -0.55
CA ALA A 134 9.65 12.99 0.06
C ALA A 134 10.92 13.05 -0.81
N ALA A 135 10.80 12.84 -2.12
CA ALA A 135 11.94 12.90 -3.05
C ALA A 135 12.64 14.27 -3.03
N VAL A 136 11.85 15.36 -3.01
CA VAL A 136 12.40 16.72 -2.89
C VAL A 136 13.12 16.93 -1.56
N GLN A 137 12.55 16.44 -0.46
CA GLN A 137 13.15 16.56 0.87
C GLN A 137 14.47 15.78 0.96
N VAL A 138 14.49 14.51 0.52
CA VAL A 138 15.70 13.68 0.45
C VAL A 138 16.78 14.35 -0.41
N ALA A 139 16.40 14.87 -1.58
CA ALA A 139 17.36 15.55 -2.47
C ALA A 139 17.92 16.84 -1.86
N ARG A 140 17.10 17.61 -1.14
CA ARG A 140 17.52 18.83 -0.43
C ARG A 140 18.48 18.52 0.71
N ASP A 141 18.19 17.48 1.49
CA ASP A 141 18.92 17.16 2.72
C ASP A 141 20.15 16.27 2.46
N GLY A 142 20.25 15.67 1.27
CA GLY A 142 21.35 14.78 0.91
C GLY A 142 21.34 13.47 1.71
N THR A 143 20.16 13.05 2.20
CA THR A 143 19.98 11.86 3.03
C THR A 143 19.61 10.63 2.19
N ALA A 144 19.63 9.45 2.80
CA ALA A 144 18.99 8.28 2.18
C ALA A 144 17.47 8.35 2.37
N VAL A 145 16.69 7.70 1.51
CA VAL A 145 15.22 7.67 1.62
C VAL A 145 14.73 7.09 2.96
N GLN A 146 15.52 6.24 3.61
CA GLN A 146 15.26 5.68 4.95
C GLN A 146 15.55 6.65 6.10
N ASP A 147 16.33 7.71 5.85
CA ASP A 147 16.77 8.71 6.84
C ASP A 147 15.98 10.03 6.72
N LEU A 148 14.93 10.05 5.89
CA LEU A 148 14.03 11.19 5.77
C LEU A 148 13.34 11.50 7.10
N ASP A 149 13.25 12.79 7.45
CA ASP A 149 12.43 13.26 8.56
C ASP A 149 10.94 13.15 8.18
N VAL A 150 10.31 12.09 8.67
CA VAL A 150 8.89 11.80 8.40
C VAL A 150 7.97 12.85 9.01
N ALA A 151 8.34 13.46 10.13
CA ALA A 151 7.51 14.50 10.75
C ALA A 151 7.48 15.76 9.87
N GLU A 152 8.62 16.15 9.29
CA GLU A 152 8.65 17.23 8.31
C GLU A 152 7.82 16.87 7.06
N LEU A 153 7.95 15.64 6.53
CA LEU A 153 7.14 15.19 5.40
C LEU A 153 5.65 15.28 5.70
N GLN A 154 5.21 14.78 6.86
CA GLN A 154 3.82 14.83 7.31
C GLN A 154 3.30 16.26 7.46
N ALA A 155 4.11 17.17 7.98
CA ALA A 155 3.77 18.59 8.09
C ALA A 155 3.57 19.21 6.70
N ARG A 156 4.46 18.94 5.74
CA ARG A 156 4.34 19.45 4.37
C ARG A 156 3.12 18.89 3.63
N LEU A 157 2.81 17.61 3.82
CA LEU A 157 1.61 17.00 3.24
C LEU A 157 0.33 17.62 3.82
N SER A 158 0.30 17.85 5.13
CA SER A 158 -0.83 18.48 5.81
C SER A 158 -1.02 19.94 5.37
N ASP A 159 0.07 20.70 5.21
CA ASP A 159 0.06 22.08 4.69
C ASP A 159 -0.50 22.15 3.25
N GLN A 160 -0.22 21.13 2.44
CA GLN A 160 -0.79 20.97 1.10
C GLN A 160 -2.23 20.43 1.08
N GLY A 161 -2.84 20.23 2.25
CA GLY A 161 -4.21 19.73 2.38
C GLY A 161 -4.38 18.23 2.17
N GLN A 162 -3.30 17.45 2.11
CA GLN A 162 -3.40 15.99 2.04
C GLN A 162 -3.83 15.42 3.40
N ILE A 163 -4.85 14.55 3.38
CA ILE A 163 -5.35 13.88 4.59
C ILE A 163 -4.45 12.68 4.92
N ILE A 164 -3.75 12.77 6.05
CA ILE A 164 -2.82 11.73 6.53
C ILE A 164 -3.19 11.13 7.89
N ASP A 165 -4.16 11.73 8.60
CA ASP A 165 -4.66 11.24 9.89
C ASP A 165 -6.20 11.25 9.93
N PHE A 166 -6.74 10.43 10.82
CA PHE A 166 -8.16 10.35 11.08
C PHE A 166 -8.67 11.64 11.70
N VAL A 167 -9.90 12.03 11.34
CA VAL A 167 -10.54 13.19 11.95
C VAL A 167 -10.80 12.90 13.44
N PRO A 168 -10.28 13.73 14.37
CA PRO A 168 -10.50 13.51 15.80
C PRO A 168 -11.98 13.44 16.15
N GLY A 169 -12.36 12.44 16.95
CA GLY A 169 -13.73 12.24 17.42
C GLY A 169 -14.72 11.72 16.37
N GLN A 170 -14.31 11.49 15.13
CA GLN A 170 -15.14 10.87 14.09
C GLN A 170 -14.94 9.35 14.03
N PRO A 171 -15.96 8.59 13.59
CA PRO A 171 -15.79 7.17 13.36
C PRO A 171 -14.73 6.92 12.28
N GLU A 172 -13.73 6.10 12.59
CA GLU A 172 -12.71 5.64 11.62
C GLU A 172 -13.25 4.57 10.65
N ARG A 173 -14.58 4.48 10.52
CA ARG A 173 -15.31 3.47 9.77
C ARG A 173 -16.49 4.14 9.12
N PHE A 174 -16.76 3.79 7.86
CA PHE A 174 -18.01 4.15 7.20
C PHE A 174 -19.19 3.51 7.97
N PRO A 175 -20.20 4.28 8.41
CA PRO A 175 -21.29 3.76 9.26
C PRO A 175 -22.17 2.71 8.56
N GLY A 176 -21.98 2.48 7.26
CA GLY A 176 -22.77 1.53 6.47
C GLY A 176 -24.08 2.16 5.96
N GLY A 177 -24.55 1.70 4.80
CA GLY A 177 -25.91 1.96 4.33
C GLY A 177 -26.81 0.74 4.56
N PRO A 178 -28.11 0.81 4.23
CA PRO A 178 -28.97 -0.37 4.23
C PRO A 178 -28.42 -1.47 3.29
N GLY A 179 -28.26 -2.70 3.78
CA GLY A 179 -27.85 -3.87 2.98
C GLY A 179 -26.38 -4.30 3.11
N TRP A 180 -25.56 -3.57 3.87
CA TRP A 180 -24.15 -3.90 4.08
C TRP A 180 -23.99 -4.81 5.31
N ARG A 181 -23.49 -6.05 5.12
CA ARG A 181 -23.24 -7.00 6.22
C ARG A 181 -21.83 -6.85 6.78
N GLU A 182 -21.73 -6.88 8.11
CA GLU A 182 -20.45 -7.00 8.85
C GLU A 182 -19.94 -8.45 8.82
N PHE A 183 -18.72 -8.67 9.33
CA PHE A 183 -18.16 -10.00 9.55
C PHE A 183 -18.95 -10.78 10.60
#